data_AF-A0A0G1R7Z8-F1
#
_entry.id   AF-A0A0G1R7Z8-F1
#
_cell.length_a   1.000
_cell.length_b   1.000
_cell.length_c   1.000
_cell.angle_alpha   90.00
_cell.angle_beta   90.00
_cell.angle_gamma   90.00
#
_symmetry.space_group_name_H-M   'P 1'
#
loop_
_entity.id
_entity.type
_entity.pdbx_description
1 polymer ?
#
loop_
_entity_poly.entity_id
_entity_poly.type
_entity_poly.pdbx_seq_one_letter_code
_entity_poly.pdbx_strand_id
1 'polypeptide(L)' 'GKYEIIIEKEGYSFDPITFTTEGEIIPPIIIRGRSRPTAVTAETAPAVQAANL' A
#
# COMPACT_ATOMS: atom_id res chain seq x y z
N GLY A 1 14.71 3.10 23.50
CA GLY A 1 15.17 2.92 22.10
C GLY A 1 14.12 3.44 21.14
N LYS A 2 14.48 3.79 19.89
CA LYS A 2 13.52 4.26 18.87
C LYS A 2 13.23 3.13 17.88
N TYR A 3 11.96 2.89 17.60
CA TYR A 3 11.48 1.79 16.75
C TYR A 3 10.49 2.29 15.69
N GLU A 4 10.38 1.55 14.60
CA GLU A 4 9.45 1.79 13.51
C GLU A 4 8.78 0.47 13.10
N ILE A 5 7.47 0.53 12.84
CA ILE A 5 6.67 -0.58 12.31
C ILE A 5 6.28 -0.23 10.88
N ILE A 6 6.66 -1.10 9.95
CA ILE A 6 6.30 -1.04 8.52
C ILE A 6 5.45 -2.27 8.22
N ILE A 7 4.34 -2.08 7.50
CA ILE A 7 3.36 -3.14 7.23
C ILE A 7 3.07 -3.17 5.74
N GLU A 8 3.22 -4.35 5.15
CA GLU A 8 2.91 -4.61 3.75
C GLU A 8 1.81 -5.66 3.65
N LYS A 9 0.75 -5.33 2.93
CA LYS A 9 -0.34 -6.25 2.59
C LYS A 9 -0.92 -5.87 1.24
N GLU A 10 -1.09 -6.85 0.37
CA GLU A 10 -1.66 -6.67 -0.96
C GLU A 10 -3.05 -6.02 -0.88
N GLY A 11 -3.29 -5.04 -1.76
CA GLY A 11 -4.57 -4.30 -1.82
C GLY A 11 -4.78 -3.32 -0.66
N TYR A 12 -3.81 -3.15 0.23
CA TYR A 12 -3.87 -2.21 1.35
C TYR A 12 -2.63 -1.32 1.42
N SER A 13 -2.78 -0.17 2.06
CA SER A 13 -1.70 0.74 2.39
C SER A 13 -1.85 1.22 3.83
N PHE A 14 -0.74 1.29 4.55
CA PHE A 14 -0.68 1.64 5.97
C PHE A 14 0.30 2.81 6.14
N ASP A 15 0.00 3.68 7.11
CA ASP A 15 0.97 4.69 7.52
C ASP A 15 2.02 4.03 8.44
N PRO A 16 3.32 4.36 8.29
CA PRO A 16 4.35 3.87 9.18
C PRO A 16 4.15 4.41 10.60
N ILE A 17 4.45 3.58 11.60
CA ILE A 17 4.28 3.93 13.02
C ILE A 17 5.64 3.95 13.70
N THR A 18 6.01 5.08 14.29
CA THR A 18 7.26 5.25 15.03
C THR A 18 6.96 5.44 16.52
N PHE A 19 7.75 4.82 17.40
CA PHE A 19 7.63 5.00 18.85
C PHE A 19 8.97 4.87 19.57
N THR A 20 9.03 5.38 20.81
CA THR A 20 10.19 5.30 21.70
C THR A 20 9.87 4.42 22.89
N THR A 21 10.85 3.63 23.34
CA THR A 21 10.79 2.87 24.59
C THR A 21 11.67 3.53 25.64
N GLU A 22 11.11 3.78 26.82
CA GLU A 22 11.81 4.41 27.97
C GLU A 22 11.76 3.52 29.23
N GLY A 23 11.58 2.20 29.06
CA GLY A 23 11.44 1.25 30.16
C GLY A 23 10.00 1.03 30.62
N GLU A 24 9.04 1.66 29.96
CA GLU A 24 7.60 1.49 30.20
C GLU A 24 6.97 0.52 29.19
N ILE A 25 5.81 -0.03 29.55
CA ILE A 25 5.01 -0.87 28.66
C ILE A 25 4.41 0.01 27.57
N ILE A 26 4.65 -0.35 26.31
CA ILE A 26 4.05 0.33 25.17
C ILE A 26 2.55 0.00 25.13
N PRO A 27 1.65 1.01 25.09
CA PRO A 27 0.22 0.78 25.03
C PRO A 27 -0.19 0.11 23.70
N PRO A 28 -1.39 -0.49 23.63
CA PRO A 28 -1.89 -1.06 22.38
C PRO A 28 -1.91 -0.04 21.24
N ILE A 29 -1.34 -0.42 20.10
CA ILE A 29 -1.27 0.42 18.90
C ILE A 29 -2.32 -0.05 17.89
N ILE A 30 -3.25 0.84 17.53
CA ILE A 30 -4.25 0.56 16.50
C ILE A 30 -3.64 0.80 15.12
N ILE A 31 -3.72 -0.19 14.25
CA ILE A 31 -3.29 -0.11 12.85
C ILE A 31 -4.51 -0.02 11.95
N ARG A 32 -4.55 0.98 11.05
CA ARG A 32 -5.64 1.16 10.08
C ARG A 32 -5.10 1.05 8.65
N GLY A 33 -5.61 0.07 7.92
CA GLY A 33 -5.34 -0.09 6.49
C GLY A 33 -6.32 0.70 5.65
N ARG A 34 -5.82 1.38 4.62
CA ARG A 34 -6.63 1.96 3.54
C ARG A 34 -6.60 1.01 2.35
N SER A 35 -7.76 0.72 1.76
CA SER A 35 -7.78 -0.05 0.51
C SER A 35 -7.04 0.72 -0.57
N ARG A 36 -6.11 0.05 -1.25
CA ARG A 36 -5.41 0.58 -2.42
C ARG A 36 -6.22 0.16 -3.64
N PRO A 37 -6.80 1.10 -4.42
CA PRO A 37 -7.50 0.74 -5.63
C PRO A 37 -6.55 -0.04 -6.55
N THR A 38 -6.92 -1.27 -6.92
CA THR A 38 -6.27 -1.98 -8.01
C THR A 38 -6.56 -1.16 -9.26
N ALA A 39 -5.57 -0.44 -9.77
CA ALA A 39 -5.71 0.22 -11.05
C ALA A 39 -5.98 -0.87 -12.07
N VAL A 40 -7.22 -0.95 -12.55
CA VAL A 40 -7.57 -1.81 -13.69
C VAL A 40 -6.93 -1.14 -14.88
N THR A 41 -5.75 -1.61 -15.28
CA THR A 41 -5.10 -1.15 -16.50
C THR A 41 -6.03 -1.52 -17.64
N ALA A 42 -6.76 -0.54 -18.19
CA ALA A 42 -7.51 -0.74 -19.41
C ALA A 42 -6.50 -1.06 -20.51
N GLU A 43 -6.52 -2.30 -20.99
CA GLU A 43 -5.72 -2.77 -22.10
C GLU A 43 -6.17 -2.02 -23.37
N THR A 44 -5.36 -1.07 -23.83
CA THR A 44 -5.56 -0.42 -25.12
C THR A 44 -5.35 -1.47 -26.22
N ALA A 45 -6.45 -1.93 -26.82
CA ALA A 45 -6.43 -2.85 -27.95
C ALA A 45 -5.61 -2.27 -29.14
N PRO A 46 -4.85 -3.09 -29.89
CA PRO A 46 -4.06 -2.61 -31.02
C PRO A 46 -4.99 -2.20 -32.17
N ALA A 47 -4.73 -1.04 -32.77
CA ALA A 47 -5.40 -0.58 -33.97
C ALA A 47 -5.17 -1.60 -35.10
N VAL A 48 -6.25 -2.20 -35.59
CA VAL A 48 -6.23 -3.04 -36.79
C VAL A 48 -5.93 -2.12 -37.97
N GLN A 49 -4.69 -2.12 -38.42
CA GLN A 49 -4.26 -1.36 -39.59
C GLN A 49 -4.82 -2.06 -40.84
N ALA A 50 -6.04 -1.70 -41.20
CA ALA A 50 -6.61 -2.01 -42.50
C ALA A 50 -5.88 -1.17 -43.56
N ALA A 51 -4.90 -1.79 -44.22
CA ALA A 51 -4.33 -1.29 -45.47
C ALA A 51 -4.35 -2.42 -46.50
N ASN A 52 -5.57 -2.76 -46.94
CA ASN A 52 -5.80 -3.26 -48.29
C ASN A 52 -6.41 -2.10 -49.07
N LEU A 53 -5.67 -1.54 -50.02
CA LEU A 53 -6.09 -1.12 -51.37
C LEU A 53 -4.83 -0.69 -52.14
#